data_AF-A0A3C1T314-F1
#
_entry.id   AF-A0A3C1T314-F1
#
_cell.length_a   1.000
_cell.length_b   1.000
_cell.length_c   1.000
_cell.angle_alpha   90.00
_cell.angle_beta   90.00
_cell.angle_gamma   90.00
#
_symmetry.space_group_name_H-M   'P 1'
#
loop_
_entity.id
_entity.type
_entity.pdbx_description
1 polymer ?
#
loop_
_entity_poly.entity_id
_entity_poly.type
_entity_poly.pdbx_seq_one_letter_code
_entity_poly.pdbx_strand_id
1 'polypeptide(L)' 'MHSLIDELQWRGMIQDIMPGTKEQLDKEITTAYIGFDPTADSLHIGSLVPIILL' A
#
# COMPACT_ATOMS: atom_id res chain seq x y z
N MET A 1 11.63 14.82 -6.86
CA MET A 1 11.15 13.87 -5.84
C MET A 1 9.91 13.20 -6.42
N HIS A 2 9.89 11.87 -6.56
CA HIS A 2 8.67 11.16 -6.95
C HIS A 2 7.77 11.01 -5.72
N SER A 3 6.44 11.16 -5.88
CA SER A 3 5.50 10.87 -4.80
C SER A 3 5.43 9.36 -4.55
N LEU A 4 4.97 8.95 -3.36
CA LEU A 4 4.76 7.53 -3.05
C LEU A 4 3.86 6.86 -4.11
N ILE A 5 2.79 7.54 -4.52
CA ILE A 5 1.86 7.02 -5.54
C ILE A 5 2.57 6.81 -6.87
N ASP A 6 3.41 7.76 -7.30
CA ASP A 6 4.09 7.64 -8.59
C ASP A 6 5.10 6.47 -8.58
N GLU A 7 5.79 6.25 -7.45
CA GLU A 7 6.70 5.11 -7.27
C GLU A 7 5.96 3.77 -7.31
N LEU A 8 4.83 3.66 -6.60
CA LEU A 8 4.01 2.44 -6.60
C LEU A 8 3.37 2.18 -7.97
N GLN A 9 2.94 3.23 -8.67
CA GLN A 9 2.41 3.13 -10.03
C GLN A 9 3.47 2.61 -11.01
N TRP A 10 4.68 3.18 -10.97
CA TRP A 10 5.81 2.75 -11.80
C TRP A 10 6.19 1.28 -11.53
N ARG A 11 6.11 0.84 -10.28
CA ARG A 11 6.37 -0.56 -9.90
C ARG A 11 5.23 -1.53 -10.25
N GLY A 12 4.10 -1.02 -10.74
CA GLY A 12 2.90 -1.84 -11.00
C GLY A 12 2.24 -2.37 -9.72
N MET A 13 2.42 -1.68 -8.59
CA MET A 13 1.89 -2.07 -7.27
C MET A 13 0.52 -1.46 -6.95
N ILE A 14 -0.01 -0.59 -7.81
CA ILE A 14 -1.35 -0.02 -7.67
C ILE A 14 -2.32 -0.76 -8.58
N GLN A 15 -3.33 -1.38 -7.97
CA GLN A 15 -4.49 -1.90 -8.69
C GLN A 15 -5.61 -0.83 -8.78
N ASP A 16 -5.90 -0.14 -7.67
CA ASP A 16 -6.90 0.91 -7.59
C ASP A 16 -6.61 1.84 -6.40
N ILE A 17 -7.12 3.07 -6.44
CA ILE A 17 -7.07 4.06 -5.35
C ILE A 17 -8.37 4.87 -5.29
N MET A 18 -8.81 5.24 -4.09
CA MET A 18 -9.99 6.10 -3.95
C MET A 18 -9.68 7.56 -4.28
N PRO A 19 -10.65 8.34 -4.82
CA PRO A 19 -10.52 9.78 -4.94
C PRO A 19 -10.12 10.44 -3.61
N GLY A 20 -9.18 11.39 -3.64
CA GLY A 20 -8.68 12.04 -2.43
C GLY A 20 -7.45 11.39 -1.80
N THR A 21 -7.06 10.18 -2.23
CA THR A 21 -5.92 9.46 -1.64
C THR A 21 -4.60 10.21 -1.85
N LYS A 22 -4.38 10.75 -3.07
CA LYS A 22 -3.16 11.50 -3.38
C LYS A 22 -3.10 12.80 -2.58
N GLU A 23 -4.21 13.52 -2.56
CA GLU A 23 -4.36 14.79 -1.86
C GLU A 23 -4.14 14.63 -0.36
N GLN A 24 -4.63 13.55 0.25
CA GLN A 24 -4.39 13.26 1.67
C GLN A 24 -2.91 12.97 1.96
N LEU A 25 -2.27 12.15 1.14
CA LEU A 25 -0.85 11.78 1.31
C LEU A 25 0.09 12.97 1.07
N ASP A 26 -0.28 13.90 0.20
CA ASP A 26 0.49 15.13 -0.05
C ASP A 26 0.25 16.19 1.04
N LYS A 27 -0.91 16.15 1.72
CA LYS A 27 -1.29 17.13 2.74
C LYS A 27 -0.58 16.91 4.07
N GLU A 28 -0.50 15.68 4.54
CA GLU A 28 0.03 15.35 5.86
C GLU A 28 0.53 13.91 5.98
N ILE A 29 1.39 13.66 6.98
CA ILE A 29 1.81 12.31 7.33
C ILE A 29 0.57 11.51 7.74
N THR A 30 0.31 10.42 7.01
CA THR A 30 -0.89 9.62 7.15
C THR A 30 -0.54 8.25 7.71
N THR A 31 -1.18 7.85 8.80
CA THR A 31 -1.08 6.48 9.35
C THR A 31 -1.88 5.53 8.48
N ALA A 32 -1.27 4.42 8.06
CA ALA A 32 -1.89 3.37 7.29
C ALA A 32 -1.77 2.02 8.01
N TYR A 33 -2.61 1.05 7.64
CA TYR A 33 -2.51 -0.33 8.11
C TYR A 33 -2.87 -1.29 6.98
N ILE A 34 -2.39 -2.53 7.10
CA ILE A 34 -2.77 -3.66 6.25
C ILE A 34 -3.35 -4.74 7.15
N GLY A 35 -4.54 -5.21 6.80
CA GLY A 35 -5.19 -6.33 7.49
C GLY A 35 -4.67 -7.66 6.98
N PHE A 36 -4.27 -8.55 7.90
CA PHE A 36 -4.00 -9.96 7.63
C PHE A 36 -5.01 -10.79 8.40
N ASP A 37 -5.68 -11.70 7.70
CA ASP A 37 -6.61 -12.65 8.32
C ASP A 37 -5.81 -13.82 8.93
N PRO A 38 -5.96 -14.13 10.23
CA PRO A 38 -5.17 -15.15 10.93
C PRO A 38 -5.73 -16.57 10.74
N THR A 39 -6.01 -16.97 9.50
CA THR A 39 -6.57 -18.28 9.16
C THR A 39 -5.54 -19.39 8.96
N ALA A 40 -4.25 -19.06 9.04
CA ALA A 40 -3.13 -19.99 9.02
C ALA A 40 -2.06 -19.61 10.06
N ASP A 41 -1.17 -20.55 10.36
CA ASP A 41 -0.03 -20.36 11.28
C ASP A 41 1.10 -19.51 10.69
N SER A 42 1.13 -19.36 9.37
CA SER A 42 2.12 -18.57 8.64
C SER A 42 1.52 -17.84 7.45
N LEU A 43 2.17 -16.74 7.07
CA LEU A 43 1.94 -16.05 5.80
C LEU A 43 2.62 -16.80 4.65
N HIS A 44 2.20 -16.48 3.42
CA HIS A 44 2.74 -17.09 2.20
C HIS A 44 3.03 -16.02 1.14
N ILE A 45 3.50 -16.43 -0.05
CA ILE A 45 3.90 -15.51 -1.13
C ILE A 45 2.81 -14.48 -1.50
N GLY A 46 1.53 -14.84 -1.35
CA GLY A 46 0.41 -13.95 -1.64
C GLY A 46 0.32 -12.76 -0.68
N SER A 47 0.89 -12.88 0.51
CA SER A 47 0.94 -11.81 1.51
C SER A 47 2.08 -10.83 1.28
N LEU A 48 3.06 -11.16 0.43
CA LEU A 48 4.29 -10.36 0.30
C LEU A 48 4.07 -8.97 -0.31
N VAL A 49 3.14 -8.82 -1.25
CA VAL A 49 2.90 -7.51 -1.89
C VAL A 49 2.47 -6.46 -0.85
N PRO A 50 1.46 -6.74 0.00
CA PRO A 50 1.15 -5.88 1.13
C PRO A 50 2.32 -5.71 2.13
N ILE A 51 3.05 -6.78 2.47
CA ILE A 51 4.17 -6.70 3.45
C ILE A 51 5.32 -5.82 2.94
N ILE A 52 5.61 -5.81 1.65
CA ILE A 52 6.71 -5.00 1.10
C ILE A 52 6.32 -3.51 1.07
N LEU A 53 5.03 -3.20 1.02
CA LEU A 53 4.52 -1.84 0.99
C LEU A 53 4.68 -1.10 2.33
N LEU A 54 4.51 -1.79 3.46
CA LEU A 54 4.58 -1.23 4.82
C LEU A 54 5.59 -1.97 5.70
#